data_AF-X1I3E6-F1
#
_entry.id   AF-X1I3E6-F1
#
_cell.length_a   1.000
_cell.length_b   1.000
_cell.length_c   1.000
_cell.angle_alpha   90.00
_cell.angle_beta   90.00
_cell.angle_gamma   90.00
#
_symmetry.space_group_name_H-M   'P 1'
#
loop_
_entity.id
_entity.type
_entity.pdbx_description
1 polymer ?
#
loop_
_entity_poly.entity_id
_entity_poly.type
_entity_poly.pdbx_seq_one_letter_code
_entity_poly.pdbx_strand_id
1 'polypeptide(L)' 'MVVGFPYSFKEQMTLEEITGGSPYGVSTIAGTQGERMPSTNELKMAKDLGKYLARIAKKLAL' A
#
# COMPACT_ATOMS: atom_id res chain seq x y z
N MET A 1 -3.38 -10.24 -13.20
CA MET A 1 -3.86 -10.53 -11.84
C MET A 1 -4.02 -9.20 -11.12
N VAL A 2 -5.22 -8.88 -10.63
CA VAL A 2 -5.47 -7.70 -9.78
C VAL A 2 -5.71 -8.20 -8.36
N VAL A 3 -4.91 -7.73 -7.41
CA VAL A 3 -5.04 -8.05 -5.99
C VAL A 3 -5.22 -6.73 -5.26
N GLY A 4 -6.34 -6.55 -4.58
CA GLY A 4 -6.60 -5.35 -3.77
C GLY A 4 -5.68 -5.26 -2.56
N PHE A 5 -5.86 -4.20 -1.76
CA PHE A 5 -5.18 -4.01 -0.49
C PHE A 5 -6.16 -4.30 0.67
N PRO A 6 -6.19 -5.54 1.20
CA PRO A 6 -7.14 -5.94 2.24
C PRO A 6 -7.26 -4.97 3.43
N TYR A 7 -8.46 -4.84 3.99
CA TYR A 7 -8.68 -4.14 5.27
C TYR A 7 -7.88 -4.73 6.46
N SER A 8 -7.28 -5.93 6.30
CA SER A 8 -6.35 -6.48 7.29
C SER A 8 -5.08 -5.64 7.45
N PHE A 9 -4.73 -4.82 6.47
CA PHE A 9 -3.68 -3.82 6.57
C PHE A 9 -4.23 -2.57 7.25
N LYS A 10 -4.08 -2.49 8.58
CA LYS A 10 -4.70 -1.43 9.40
C LYS A 10 -4.07 -0.05 9.19
N GLU A 11 -2.87 -0.02 8.64
CA GLU A 11 -2.09 1.19 8.33
C GLU A 11 -2.87 2.19 7.44
N GLN A 12 -3.79 1.72 6.60
CA GLN A 12 -4.64 2.58 5.75
C GLN A 12 -5.77 3.28 6.51
N MET A 13 -6.03 2.89 7.76
CA MET A 13 -7.15 3.39 8.57
C MET A 13 -6.71 4.47 9.57
N THR A 14 -5.47 4.93 9.51
CA THR A 14 -4.97 5.98 10.39
C THR A 14 -5.60 7.33 10.06
N LEU A 15 -5.82 8.14 11.10
CA LEU A 15 -6.24 9.55 11.00
C LEU A 15 -5.18 10.50 11.55
N GLU A 16 -4.00 9.99 11.91
CA GLU A 16 -2.94 10.75 12.60
C GLU A 16 -2.04 11.52 11.64
N GLU A 17 -1.89 11.04 10.41
CA GLU A 17 -1.03 11.65 9.40
C GLU A 17 -1.70 11.65 8.01
N ILE A 18 -1.27 12.58 7.16
CA ILE A 18 -1.59 12.51 5.73
C ILE A 18 -0.87 11.28 5.16
N THR A 19 -1.65 10.29 4.74
CA THR A 19 -1.17 9.03 4.20
C THR A 19 -1.94 8.66 2.93
N GLY A 20 -1.21 8.22 1.91
CA GLY A 20 -1.80 7.63 0.71
C GLY A 20 -2.20 6.17 0.93
N GLY A 21 -3.13 5.70 0.11
CA GLY A 21 -3.59 4.30 0.12
C GLY A 21 -5.10 4.18 0.37
N SER A 22 -5.64 3.05 -0.07
CA SER A 22 -7.04 2.68 0.13
C SER A 22 -7.18 1.16 0.03
N PRO A 23 -8.37 0.59 0.30
CA PRO A 23 -8.58 -0.84 0.16
C PRO A 23 -8.35 -1.37 -1.27
N TYR A 24 -8.32 -0.46 -2.25
CA TYR A 24 -8.06 -0.78 -3.65
C TYR A 24 -6.57 -0.90 -3.97
N GLY A 25 -5.68 -0.32 -3.14
CA GLY A 25 -4.25 -0.31 -3.41
C GLY A 25 -3.48 0.67 -2.54
N VAL A 26 -2.17 0.44 -2.44
CA VAL A 26 -1.22 1.35 -1.80
C VAL A 26 -0.88 2.49 -2.76
N SER A 27 -0.85 3.71 -2.25
CA SER A 27 -0.40 4.89 -2.98
C SER A 27 0.40 5.82 -2.06
N THR A 28 1.03 6.83 -2.64
CA THR A 28 1.73 7.90 -1.92
C THR A 28 1.22 9.25 -2.39
N ILE A 29 1.18 10.23 -1.50
CA ILE A 29 0.85 11.62 -1.85
C ILE A 29 2.16 12.37 -2.09
N ALA A 30 2.36 12.84 -3.32
CA ALA A 30 3.60 13.51 -3.72
C ALA A 30 3.62 15.04 -3.45
N GLY A 31 2.47 15.64 -3.09
CA GLY A 31 2.33 17.10 -3.07
C GLY A 31 2.08 17.68 -4.46
N THR A 32 1.97 19.00 -4.57
CA THR A 32 1.61 19.67 -5.84
C THR A 32 2.80 19.88 -6.78
N GLN A 33 4.01 19.87 -6.21
CA GLN A 33 5.28 20.07 -6.91
C GLN A 33 6.21 18.86 -6.77
N GLY A 34 5.72 17.73 -6.23
CA GLY A 34 6.52 16.52 -6.00
C GLY A 34 7.45 16.60 -4.79
N GLU A 35 7.21 17.55 -3.90
CA GLU A 35 8.03 17.87 -2.74
C GLU A 35 7.93 16.85 -1.58
N ARG A 36 6.88 16.03 -1.55
CA ARG A 36 6.66 15.05 -0.48
C ARG A 36 7.18 13.68 -0.90
N MET A 37 8.11 13.15 -0.10
CA MET A 37 8.56 11.77 -0.20
C MET A 37 7.60 10.81 0.50
N PRO A 38 7.56 9.52 0.10
CA PRO A 38 6.70 8.54 0.74
C PRO A 38 6.94 8.44 2.25
N SER A 39 5.87 8.45 3.04
CA SER A 39 5.97 8.31 4.50
C SER A 39 6.38 6.90 4.90
N THR A 40 6.87 6.74 6.14
CA THR A 40 7.16 5.41 6.71
C THR A 40 5.94 4.49 6.66
N ASN A 41 4.74 5.04 6.86
CA ASN A 41 3.49 4.27 6.77
C ASN A 41 3.21 3.78 5.35
N GLU A 42 3.34 4.66 4.35
CA GLU A 42 3.15 4.33 2.93
C GLU A 42 4.15 3.27 2.46
N LEU A 43 5.43 3.39 2.87
CA LEU A 43 6.47 2.41 2.56
C LEU A 43 6.21 1.05 3.21
N LYS A 44 5.70 1.04 4.46
CA LYS A 44 5.31 -0.19 5.16
C LYS A 44 4.19 -0.89 4.41
N MET A 45 3.13 -0.15 4.04
CA MET A 45 2.01 -0.68 3.26
C MET A 45 2.48 -1.25 1.91
N ALA A 46 3.36 -0.54 1.20
CA ALA A 46 3.90 -0.98 -0.09
C ALA A 46 4.68 -2.30 0.05
N LYS A 47 5.50 -2.41 1.10
CA LYS A 47 6.26 -3.63 1.39
C LYS A 47 5.34 -4.81 1.68
N ASP A 48 4.28 -4.60 2.46
CA ASP A 48 3.40 -5.68 2.84
C ASP A 48 2.44 -6.10 1.71
N LEU A 49 1.99 -5.16 0.88
CA LEU A 49 1.31 -5.48 -0.38
C LEU A 49 2.21 -6.29 -1.31
N GLY A 50 3.49 -5.92 -1.44
CA GLY A 50 4.46 -6.67 -2.25
C GLY A 50 4.60 -8.13 -1.81
N LYS A 51 4.72 -8.38 -0.49
CA LYS A 51 4.74 -9.75 0.05
C LYS A 51 3.42 -10.49 -0.22
N TYR A 52 2.29 -9.82 -0.05
CA TYR A 52 0.97 -10.40 -0.28
C TYR A 52 0.77 -10.83 -1.73
N LEU A 53 1.10 -9.93 -2.66
CA LEU A 53 1.04 -10.14 -4.09
C LEU A 53 1.94 -11.30 -4.52
N ALA A 54 3.20 -11.31 -4.08
CA ALA A 54 4.17 -12.37 -4.39
C ALA A 54 3.68 -13.74 -3.91
N ARG A 55 3.08 -13.80 -2.71
CA ARG A 55 2.50 -15.03 -2.17
C ARG A 55 1.32 -15.54 -2.99
N ILE A 56 0.44 -14.66 -3.48
CA ILE A 56 -0.68 -15.05 -4.35
C ILE A 56 -0.17 -15.51 -5.71
N ALA A 57 0.72 -14.73 -6.34
CA ALA A 57 1.33 -15.09 -7.60
C ALA A 57 1.98 -16.48 -7.54
N LYS A 58 2.73 -16.78 -6.48
CA LYS A 58 3.33 -18.10 -6.25
C LYS A 58 2.29 -19.24 -6.18
N LYS A 59 1.12 -18.99 -5.59
CA LYS A 59 0.04 -19.99 -5.51
C LYS A 59 -0.67 -20.22 -6.85
N LEU A 60 -0.66 -19.23 -7.73
CA LEU A 60 -1.34 -19.27 -9.03
C LEU A 60 -0.41 -19.66 -10.19
N ALA A 61 0.90 -19.74 -9.96
CA ALA A 61 1.88 -20.11 -10.98
C ALA A 61 1.92 -21.62 -11.30
N LEU A 62 0.97 -22.39 -10.74
CA LEU A 62 0.72 -23.81 -10.95
C LEU A 62 -0.69 -23.99 -11.50
#